data_AF-A0A321LGI1-F1
#
_entry.id   AF-A0A321LGI1-F1
#
_cell.length_a   1.000
_cell.length_b   1.000
_cell.length_c   1.000
_cell.angle_alpha   90.00
_cell.angle_beta   90.00
_cell.angle_gamma   90.00
#
_symmetry.space_group_name_H-M   'P 1'
#
loop_
_entity.id
_entity.type
_entity.pdbx_description
1 polymer ?
#
loop_
_entity_poly.entity_id
_entity_poly.type
_entity_poly.pdbx_seq_one_letter_code
_entity_poly.pdbx_strand_id
1 'polypeptide(L)'
;MKRSAVLFALFLTFTGFQIVSHGQKSEAINLLSKIDEARHKLKDESVKMVEGVVGAKRVKVSRRSYKEIPVMGIVGREMALAVMDREGKLHVARGIKRDNGFEISTDGFAIYQRNSNGINTDFACDRPAGGRILAVKYPVSNEGYRFGPGPSVIEAVYTPYSAEIKTEEVVKKGFEVQADLVAKAYSRLKERQVYSRAIPGKKVSEVIPRDLVSELLINEHIDPGEFKSAQNTAGLVERVLTIIGTNREHSYAYSISPAGARGLVQMMPSVYARIARFYPAAELIPDFARGMKDTTNAITAQMLLCDSDWETIRNVSDIPRERIGPYLAAAYNGGVGRVLSVLNHDGAEWMEDPNAESQPMMSVTRKVPVSVRAQKGRTRTVYVNRTYTQPIFRYETNKYVRQYHWIDAYLESRRSKARSEKDEGEGLGR
;
A
#
# COMPACT_ATOMS: atom_id res chain seq x y z
N MET A 1 64.39 0.41 -34.85
CA MET A 1 64.80 -0.68 -35.79
C MET A 1 64.56 -2.01 -35.10
N LYS A 2 63.61 -2.82 -35.59
CA LYS A 2 63.83 -4.17 -36.20
C LYS A 2 64.39 -5.20 -35.18
N ARG A 3 63.78 -6.36 -34.90
CA ARG A 3 63.05 -7.31 -35.76
C ARG A 3 62.45 -8.48 -34.94
N SER A 4 61.35 -9.03 -35.48
CA SER A 4 60.99 -10.46 -35.63
C SER A 4 60.79 -11.34 -34.38
N ALA A 5 59.57 -11.81 -34.07
CA ALA A 5 58.77 -12.86 -34.73
C ALA A 5 59.18 -14.29 -34.33
N VAL A 6 58.28 -14.98 -33.62
CA VAL A 6 58.19 -16.44 -33.58
C VAL A 6 56.72 -16.81 -33.75
N LEU A 7 56.44 -17.50 -34.85
CA LEU A 7 55.19 -18.13 -35.21
C LEU A 7 55.22 -19.56 -34.67
N PHE A 8 54.16 -20.02 -34.00
CA PHE A 8 53.90 -21.45 -33.83
C PHE A 8 52.44 -21.72 -34.18
N ALA A 9 52.24 -22.45 -35.27
CA ALA A 9 50.96 -22.97 -35.69
C ALA A 9 50.67 -24.27 -34.92
N LEU A 10 49.45 -24.42 -34.41
CA LEU A 10 48.93 -25.71 -34.01
C LEU A 10 47.48 -25.88 -34.50
N PHE A 11 47.32 -26.98 -35.23
CA PHE A 11 46.10 -27.48 -35.85
C PHE A 11 44.98 -27.69 -34.81
N LEU A 12 43.77 -27.25 -35.15
CA LEU A 12 42.53 -27.68 -34.49
C LEU A 12 41.59 -28.23 -35.55
N THR A 13 41.46 -29.55 -35.54
CA THR A 13 40.54 -30.33 -36.36
C THR A 13 39.11 -30.11 -35.90
N PHE A 14 38.30 -29.59 -36.82
CA PHE A 14 36.84 -29.49 -36.75
C PHE A 14 36.21 -30.88 -36.57
N THR A 15 35.47 -31.08 -35.48
CA THR A 15 34.44 -32.13 -35.40
C THR A 15 33.09 -31.44 -35.24
N GLY A 16 32.24 -31.60 -36.25
CA GLY A 16 30.93 -30.98 -36.33
C GLY A 16 29.97 -31.60 -35.32
N PHE A 17 29.55 -30.80 -34.34
CA PHE A 17 28.33 -31.05 -33.59
C PHE A 17 27.19 -30.33 -34.32
N GLN A 18 26.30 -31.08 -34.97
CA GLN A 18 25.03 -30.52 -35.43
C GLN A 18 24.16 -30.25 -34.21
N ILE A 19 24.07 -28.97 -33.82
CA ILE A 19 23.04 -28.49 -32.92
C ILE A 19 21.72 -28.55 -33.70
N VAL A 20 20.93 -29.59 -33.44
CA VAL A 20 19.52 -29.63 -33.81
C VAL A 20 18.83 -28.54 -32.98
N SER A 21 18.66 -27.35 -33.56
CA SER A 21 17.78 -26.33 -33.00
C SER A 21 16.33 -26.76 -33.24
N HIS A 22 15.76 -27.50 -32.30
CA HIS A 22 14.30 -27.57 -32.17
C HIS A 22 13.82 -26.21 -31.67
N GLY A 23 13.71 -25.26 -32.59
CA GLY A 23 13.04 -23.99 -32.39
C GLY A 23 11.53 -24.18 -32.33
N GLN A 24 11.03 -24.81 -31.26
CA GLN A 24 9.69 -24.47 -30.79
C GLN A 24 9.80 -23.08 -30.17
N LYS A 25 9.35 -22.06 -30.90
CA LYS A 25 9.00 -20.77 -30.30
C LYS A 25 7.92 -21.05 -29.26
N SER A 26 8.34 -21.23 -28.01
CA SER A 26 7.44 -21.20 -26.86
C SER A 26 6.67 -19.89 -26.95
N GLU A 27 5.35 -19.95 -27.10
CA GLU A 27 4.50 -18.76 -27.00
C GLU A 27 4.83 -18.08 -25.67
N ALA A 28 5.20 -16.80 -25.72
CA ALA A 28 5.52 -16.05 -24.53
C ALA A 28 4.30 -16.09 -23.58
N ILE A 29 4.48 -16.71 -22.41
CA ILE A 29 3.42 -16.87 -21.42
C ILE A 29 2.91 -15.48 -21.01
N ASN A 30 1.66 -15.17 -21.33
CA ASN A 30 1.01 -13.94 -20.87
C ASN A 30 0.69 -14.07 -19.37
N LEU A 31 1.49 -13.39 -18.55
CA LEU A 31 1.40 -13.51 -17.09
C LEU A 31 0.06 -13.00 -16.53
N LEU A 32 -0.48 -11.91 -17.09
CA LEU A 32 -1.76 -11.33 -16.65
C LEU A 32 -2.92 -12.31 -16.89
N SER A 33 -2.96 -12.93 -18.08
CA SER A 33 -3.95 -13.97 -18.39
C SER A 33 -3.81 -15.18 -17.45
N LYS A 34 -2.59 -15.58 -17.11
CA LYS A 34 -2.33 -16.68 -16.18
C LYS A 34 -2.75 -16.37 -14.75
N ILE A 35 -2.66 -15.11 -14.33
CA ILE A 35 -3.19 -14.67 -13.03
C ILE A 35 -4.72 -14.81 -13.00
N ASP A 36 -5.42 -14.42 -14.07
CA ASP A 36 -6.87 -14.56 -14.14
C ASP A 36 -7.30 -16.04 -14.18
N GLU A 37 -6.59 -16.89 -14.93
CA GLU A 37 -6.77 -18.35 -14.93
C GLU A 37 -6.54 -18.95 -13.54
N ALA A 38 -5.46 -18.54 -12.85
CA ALA A 38 -5.14 -18.98 -11.50
C ALA A 38 -6.23 -18.63 -10.48
N ARG A 39 -6.79 -17.42 -10.55
CA ARG A 39 -7.91 -17.01 -9.69
C ARG A 39 -9.17 -17.83 -9.97
N HIS A 40 -9.47 -18.05 -11.24
CA HIS A 40 -10.61 -18.88 -11.63
C HIS A 40 -10.46 -20.30 -11.07
N LYS A 41 -9.28 -20.90 -11.20
CA LYS A 41 -8.97 -22.25 -10.70
C LYS A 41 -9.17 -22.38 -9.19
N LEU A 42 -8.95 -21.32 -8.42
CA LEU A 42 -9.12 -21.33 -6.97
C LEU A 42 -10.58 -21.10 -6.52
N LYS A 43 -11.51 -20.72 -7.39
CA LYS A 43 -12.88 -20.37 -6.98
C LYS A 43 -13.58 -21.51 -6.23
N ASP A 44 -13.39 -22.73 -6.71
CA ASP A 44 -14.05 -23.93 -6.18
C ASP A 44 -13.29 -24.60 -5.03
N GLU A 45 -12.09 -24.11 -4.69
CA GLU A 45 -11.32 -24.63 -3.56
C GLU A 45 -11.95 -24.23 -2.23
N SER A 46 -12.04 -25.13 -1.26
CA SER A 46 -12.51 -24.80 0.08
C SER A 46 -11.36 -24.31 0.96
N VAL A 47 -11.60 -23.29 1.80
CA VAL A 47 -10.63 -22.80 2.78
C VAL A 47 -11.29 -22.61 4.14
N LYS A 48 -10.52 -22.73 5.22
CA LYS A 48 -11.07 -22.73 6.58
C LYS A 48 -10.22 -21.93 7.55
N MET A 49 -10.89 -21.28 8.48
CA MET A 49 -10.25 -20.82 9.72
C MET A 49 -9.97 -22.02 10.60
N VAL A 50 -8.77 -22.09 11.15
CA VAL A 50 -8.43 -23.07 12.18
C VAL A 50 -8.56 -22.38 13.53
N GLU A 51 -9.53 -22.81 14.32
CA GLU A 51 -9.74 -22.33 15.68
C GLU A 51 -8.99 -23.21 16.69
N GLY A 52 -8.53 -22.59 17.76
CA GLY A 52 -7.81 -23.25 18.84
C GLY A 52 -7.68 -22.35 20.07
N VAL A 53 -7.00 -22.85 21.09
CA VAL A 53 -6.77 -22.08 22.33
C VAL A 53 -5.69 -21.03 22.07
N VAL A 54 -6.04 -19.74 22.19
CA VAL A 54 -5.13 -18.60 22.02
C VAL A 54 -4.63 -18.01 23.35
N GLY A 55 -5.17 -18.50 24.47
CA GLY A 55 -4.76 -18.09 25.81
C GLY A 55 -5.71 -18.59 26.88
N ALA A 56 -5.58 -18.07 28.10
CA ALA A 56 -6.48 -18.35 29.21
C ALA A 56 -6.89 -17.06 29.91
N LYS A 57 -8.17 -16.95 30.27
CA LYS A 57 -8.72 -15.84 31.05
C LYS A 57 -8.98 -16.31 32.47
N ARG A 58 -8.42 -15.59 33.45
CA ARG A 58 -8.76 -15.81 34.87
C ARG A 58 -10.12 -15.17 35.17
N VAL A 59 -11.10 -16.00 35.50
CA VAL A 59 -12.43 -15.58 35.91
C VAL A 59 -12.61 -15.85 37.39
N LYS A 60 -13.05 -14.84 38.14
CA LYS A 60 -13.31 -14.98 39.57
C LYS A 60 -14.56 -15.84 39.77
N VAL A 61 -14.42 -16.97 40.47
CA VAL A 61 -15.53 -17.90 40.74
C VAL A 61 -16.05 -17.74 42.16
N SER A 62 -15.22 -17.25 43.09
CA SER A 62 -15.65 -16.93 44.46
C SER A 62 -14.83 -15.79 45.06
N ARG A 63 -15.15 -15.37 46.30
CA ARG A 63 -14.40 -14.33 47.03
C ARG A 63 -12.89 -14.58 47.07
N ARG A 64 -12.45 -15.85 47.07
CA ARG A 64 -11.03 -16.26 47.14
C ARG A 64 -10.57 -17.17 45.98
N SER A 65 -11.40 -17.46 44.99
CA SER A 65 -11.07 -18.42 43.92
C SER A 65 -11.20 -17.82 42.52
N TYR A 66 -10.26 -18.18 41.66
CA TYR A 66 -10.24 -17.87 40.24
C TYR A 66 -10.09 -19.16 39.46
N LYS A 67 -10.80 -19.27 38.34
CA LYS A 67 -10.65 -20.36 37.38
C LYS A 67 -10.07 -19.80 36.10
N GLU A 68 -9.10 -20.49 35.54
CA GLU A 68 -8.63 -20.23 34.18
C GLU A 68 -9.58 -20.90 33.19
N ILE A 69 -10.10 -20.09 32.26
CA ILE A 69 -10.96 -20.54 31.19
C ILE A 69 -10.19 -20.34 29.89
N PRO A 70 -10.04 -21.37 29.04
CA PRO A 70 -9.37 -21.23 27.76
C PRO A 70 -10.12 -20.20 26.90
N VAL A 71 -9.36 -19.32 26.27
CA VAL A 71 -9.86 -18.37 25.28
C VAL A 71 -9.64 -19.01 23.91
N MET A 72 -10.73 -19.22 23.19
CA MET A 72 -10.69 -19.71 21.82
C MET A 72 -10.45 -18.55 20.85
N GLY A 73 -9.70 -18.80 19.79
CA GLY A 73 -9.44 -17.84 18.73
C GLY A 73 -8.83 -18.51 17.50
N ILE A 74 -8.50 -17.70 16.50
CA ILE A 74 -7.90 -18.17 15.24
C ILE A 74 -6.43 -18.52 15.51
N VAL A 75 -6.06 -19.79 15.31
CA VAL A 75 -4.67 -20.31 15.45
C VAL A 75 -4.03 -20.68 14.11
N GLY A 76 -4.79 -20.60 13.02
CA GLY A 76 -4.30 -20.87 11.68
C GLY A 76 -5.35 -20.63 10.61
N ARG A 77 -4.91 -20.67 9.35
CA ARG A 77 -5.76 -20.45 8.18
C ARG A 77 -5.35 -21.44 7.11
N GLU A 78 -6.25 -22.35 6.78
CA GLU A 78 -6.08 -23.24 5.65
C GLU A 78 -6.25 -22.43 4.36
N MET A 79 -5.30 -22.56 3.44
CA MET A 79 -5.22 -21.78 2.21
C MET A 79 -5.05 -22.71 1.01
N ALA A 80 -5.51 -22.24 -0.15
CA ALA A 80 -5.16 -22.81 -1.44
C ALA A 80 -4.34 -21.79 -2.23
N LEU A 81 -3.29 -22.25 -2.92
CA LEU A 81 -2.35 -21.43 -3.68
C LEU A 81 -2.29 -21.97 -5.10
N ALA A 82 -2.48 -21.09 -6.08
CA ALA A 82 -2.29 -21.42 -7.49
C ALA A 82 -0.83 -21.16 -7.87
N VAL A 83 -0.13 -22.24 -8.21
CA VAL A 83 1.30 -22.26 -8.54
C VAL A 83 1.46 -22.52 -10.03
N MET A 84 2.11 -21.62 -10.74
CA MET A 84 2.52 -21.83 -12.14
C MET A 84 3.93 -22.41 -12.18
N ASP A 85 4.13 -23.54 -12.88
CA ASP A 85 5.46 -24.10 -13.13
C ASP A 85 6.19 -23.42 -14.30
N ARG A 86 7.37 -23.91 -14.67
CA ARG A 86 8.20 -23.35 -15.75
C ARG A 86 7.56 -23.49 -17.12
N GLU A 87 6.74 -24.53 -17.30
CA GLU A 87 6.02 -24.84 -18.51
C GLU A 87 4.72 -24.02 -18.64
N GLY A 88 4.38 -23.21 -17.63
CA GLY A 88 3.19 -22.36 -17.61
C GLY A 88 1.91 -23.10 -17.19
N LYS A 89 2.03 -24.32 -16.67
CA LYS A 89 0.92 -25.11 -16.16
C LYS A 89 0.61 -24.72 -14.73
N LEU A 90 -0.69 -24.58 -14.44
CA LEU A 90 -1.19 -24.22 -13.12
C LEU A 90 -1.54 -25.45 -12.30
N HIS A 91 -1.02 -25.46 -11.08
CA HIS A 91 -1.31 -26.45 -10.05
C HIS A 91 -1.91 -25.78 -8.83
N VAL A 92 -2.62 -26.54 -8.01
CA VAL A 92 -3.15 -26.06 -6.72
C VAL A 92 -2.38 -26.76 -5.61
N ALA A 93 -1.80 -25.95 -4.72
CA ALA A 93 -1.16 -26.40 -3.51
C ALA A 93 -1.96 -25.92 -2.30
N ARG A 94 -2.06 -26.73 -1.25
CA ARG A 94 -2.76 -26.40 0.00
C ARG A 94 -1.76 -26.34 1.14
N GLY A 95 -2.05 -25.48 2.10
CA GLY A 95 -1.26 -25.38 3.32
C GLY A 95 -1.96 -24.56 4.38
N ILE A 96 -1.38 -24.53 5.58
CA ILE A 96 -1.91 -23.81 6.73
C ILE A 96 -0.94 -22.68 7.08
N LYS A 97 -1.45 -21.45 7.05
CA LYS A 97 -0.73 -20.28 7.57
C LYS A 97 -1.00 -20.12 9.05
N ARG A 98 0.07 -20.00 9.84
CA ARG A 98 0.04 -19.73 11.28
C ARG A 98 0.85 -18.46 11.58
N ASP A 99 0.84 -18.02 12.83
CA ASP A 99 1.64 -16.86 13.25
C ASP A 99 3.14 -17.09 13.03
N ASN A 100 3.61 -18.32 13.23
CA ASN A 100 5.02 -18.69 13.14
C ASN A 100 5.45 -19.23 11.77
N GLY A 101 4.61 -19.14 10.72
CA GLY A 101 5.00 -19.57 9.38
C GLY A 101 3.89 -20.19 8.55
N PHE A 102 4.28 -21.03 7.60
CA PHE A 102 3.40 -21.69 6.65
C PHE A 102 3.77 -23.16 6.52
N GLU A 103 2.78 -24.04 6.66
CA GLU A 103 2.91 -25.49 6.60
C GLU A 103 2.23 -26.00 5.33
N ILE A 104 3.00 -26.48 4.35
CA ILE A 104 2.44 -27.05 3.12
C ILE A 104 1.89 -28.46 3.38
N SER A 105 0.70 -28.78 2.84
CA SER A 105 0.05 -30.09 2.99
C SER A 105 -0.07 -30.87 1.67
N THR A 106 0.17 -30.23 0.53
CA THR A 106 0.14 -30.91 -0.78
C THR A 106 1.51 -31.46 -1.14
N ASP A 107 1.57 -32.77 -1.42
CA ASP A 107 2.78 -33.46 -1.87
C ASP A 107 3.34 -32.86 -3.17
N GLY A 108 4.66 -32.92 -3.34
CA GLY A 108 5.35 -32.38 -4.50
C GLY A 108 5.63 -30.87 -4.45
N PHE A 109 5.07 -30.15 -3.48
CA PHE A 109 5.34 -28.73 -3.28
C PHE A 109 6.36 -28.47 -2.17
N ALA A 110 7.16 -27.43 -2.38
CA ALA A 110 7.97 -26.82 -1.35
C ALA A 110 7.75 -25.31 -1.44
N ILE A 111 6.85 -24.80 -0.59
CA ILE A 111 6.44 -23.40 -0.54
C ILE A 111 6.67 -22.88 0.86
N TYR A 112 7.28 -21.72 0.98
CA TYR A 112 7.57 -21.10 2.27
C TYR A 112 7.23 -19.61 2.24
N GLN A 113 6.97 -19.08 3.43
CA GLN A 113 6.66 -17.68 3.64
C GLN A 113 7.95 -16.86 3.71
N ARG A 114 8.08 -15.82 2.87
CA ARG A 114 9.18 -14.83 2.96
C ARG A 114 8.82 -13.69 3.90
N ASN A 115 7.63 -13.10 3.72
CA ASN A 115 7.17 -11.97 4.54
C ASN A 115 5.67 -12.10 4.87
N SER A 116 5.32 -12.03 6.15
CA SER A 116 3.93 -12.17 6.61
C SER A 116 3.18 -10.84 6.50
N ASN A 117 2.12 -10.79 5.70
CA ASN A 117 1.28 -9.60 5.55
C ASN A 117 -0.18 -9.97 5.24
N GLY A 118 -0.82 -10.69 6.16
CA GLY A 118 -2.23 -11.10 6.00
C GLY A 118 -2.47 -11.94 4.75
N ILE A 119 -3.38 -11.48 3.88
CA ILE A 119 -3.67 -12.10 2.57
C ILE A 119 -2.60 -11.78 1.52
N ASN A 120 -1.85 -10.69 1.70
CA ASN A 120 -0.77 -10.27 0.82
C ASN A 120 0.59 -10.80 1.27
N THR A 121 0.60 -11.92 1.99
CA THR A 121 1.83 -12.61 2.39
C THR A 121 2.62 -13.02 1.15
N ASP A 122 3.91 -12.69 1.17
CA ASP A 122 4.85 -13.06 0.11
C ASP A 122 5.30 -14.52 0.31
N PHE A 123 5.02 -15.35 -0.68
CA PHE A 123 5.36 -16.76 -0.72
C PHE A 123 6.38 -17.02 -1.83
N ALA A 124 7.37 -17.85 -1.53
CA ALA A 124 8.31 -18.40 -2.50
C ALA A 124 8.03 -19.89 -2.72
N CYS A 125 8.33 -20.38 -3.93
CA CYS A 125 8.10 -21.77 -4.32
C CYS A 125 9.39 -22.36 -4.91
N ASP A 126 9.97 -23.33 -4.19
CA ASP A 126 11.14 -24.07 -4.63
C ASP A 126 10.77 -25.29 -5.47
N ARG A 127 9.64 -25.93 -5.15
CA ARG A 127 9.09 -27.07 -5.90
C ARG A 127 7.61 -26.84 -6.24
N PRO A 128 7.21 -26.97 -7.51
CA PRO A 128 8.07 -27.27 -8.68
C PRO A 128 9.10 -26.17 -8.96
N ALA A 129 10.25 -26.54 -9.54
CA ALA A 129 11.35 -25.61 -9.77
C ALA A 129 10.90 -24.45 -10.66
N GLY A 130 11.19 -23.21 -10.26
CA GLY A 130 10.71 -22.01 -10.97
C GLY A 130 9.23 -21.71 -10.76
N GLY A 131 8.59 -22.34 -9.77
CA GLY A 131 7.20 -22.12 -9.41
C GLY A 131 6.91 -20.67 -9.03
N ARG A 132 5.78 -20.13 -9.51
CA ARG A 132 5.31 -18.77 -9.20
C ARG A 132 3.92 -18.83 -8.60
N ILE A 133 3.72 -18.18 -7.46
CA ILE A 133 2.39 -18.05 -6.84
C ILE A 133 1.65 -16.92 -7.55
N LEU A 134 0.60 -17.27 -8.29
CA LEU A 134 -0.17 -16.30 -9.07
C LEU A 134 -1.48 -15.86 -8.40
N ALA A 135 -2.01 -16.70 -7.51
CA ALA A 135 -3.19 -16.39 -6.70
C ALA A 135 -3.20 -17.24 -5.42
N VAL A 136 -3.91 -16.75 -4.41
CA VAL A 136 -4.23 -17.47 -3.19
C VAL A 136 -5.72 -17.35 -2.90
N LYS A 137 -6.33 -18.41 -2.36
CA LYS A 137 -7.62 -18.35 -1.69
C LYS A 137 -7.36 -18.38 -0.18
N TYR A 138 -7.87 -17.38 0.51
CA TYR A 138 -7.54 -17.09 1.90
C TYR A 138 -8.82 -16.81 2.71
N PRO A 139 -9.03 -17.50 3.85
CA PRO A 139 -10.14 -17.20 4.73
C PRO A 139 -9.81 -15.94 5.54
N VAL A 140 -10.45 -14.82 5.21
CA VAL A 140 -10.33 -13.53 5.91
C VAL A 140 -11.36 -13.48 7.04
N SER A 141 -10.96 -13.03 8.24
CA SER A 141 -11.90 -12.93 9.38
C SER A 141 -12.67 -11.64 9.25
N ASN A 142 -13.99 -11.73 9.32
CA ASN A 142 -14.92 -10.61 9.35
C ASN A 142 -15.58 -10.45 10.73
N GLU A 143 -14.93 -10.96 11.78
CA GLU A 143 -15.37 -10.75 13.16
C GLU A 143 -15.57 -9.27 13.47
N GLY A 144 -16.72 -8.92 14.04
CA GLY A 144 -17.08 -7.53 14.33
C GLY A 144 -17.37 -6.70 13.07
N TYR A 145 -17.74 -7.33 11.96
CA TYR A 145 -18.12 -6.67 10.70
C TYR A 145 -17.01 -5.74 10.16
N ARG A 146 -15.75 -6.16 10.31
CA ARG A 146 -14.56 -5.42 9.84
C ARG A 146 -14.58 -5.09 8.36
N PHE A 147 -15.29 -5.88 7.55
CA PHE A 147 -15.50 -5.68 6.11
C PHE A 147 -16.98 -5.44 5.75
N GLY A 148 -17.77 -5.05 6.76
CA GLY A 148 -19.20 -4.76 6.64
C GLY A 148 -20.09 -5.95 7.00
N PRO A 149 -21.42 -5.77 6.96
CA PRO A 149 -22.37 -6.84 7.22
C PRO A 149 -22.19 -8.00 6.23
N GLY A 150 -22.11 -9.23 6.74
CA GLY A 150 -21.84 -10.44 5.96
C GLY A 150 -21.43 -11.63 6.83
N PRO A 151 -20.96 -12.74 6.23
CA PRO A 151 -20.48 -13.91 6.97
C PRO A 151 -19.27 -13.57 7.84
N SER A 152 -19.05 -14.35 8.90
CA SER A 152 -17.90 -14.20 9.82
C SER A 152 -16.56 -14.52 9.16
N VAL A 153 -16.57 -15.28 8.07
CA VAL A 153 -15.40 -15.60 7.25
C VAL A 153 -15.68 -15.22 5.80
N ILE A 154 -14.74 -14.53 5.17
CA ILE A 154 -14.78 -14.19 3.74
C ILE A 154 -13.70 -15.00 3.05
N GLU A 155 -14.09 -15.86 2.12
CA GLU A 155 -13.14 -16.58 1.27
C GLU A 155 -12.66 -15.65 0.15
N ALA A 156 -11.52 -15.02 0.35
CA ALA A 156 -10.96 -14.06 -0.59
C ALA A 156 -10.01 -14.74 -1.57
N VAL A 157 -10.17 -14.49 -2.86
CA VAL A 157 -9.19 -14.85 -3.89
C VAL A 157 -8.38 -13.61 -4.23
N TYR A 158 -7.07 -13.67 -4.10
CA TYR A 158 -6.17 -12.51 -4.20
C TYR A 158 -4.84 -12.91 -4.84
N THR A 159 -4.18 -11.97 -5.49
CA THR A 159 -2.79 -12.16 -5.96
C THR A 159 -1.87 -11.41 -5.00
N PRO A 160 -1.14 -12.13 -4.12
CA PRO A 160 -0.17 -11.49 -3.24
C PRO A 160 1.00 -10.98 -4.07
N TYR A 161 1.68 -9.95 -3.59
CA TYR A 161 2.96 -9.55 -4.18
C TYR A 161 4.01 -10.66 -4.04
N SER A 162 4.77 -10.86 -5.10
CA SER A 162 6.03 -11.60 -5.10
C SER A 162 7.00 -10.99 -6.11
N ALA A 163 8.30 -11.17 -5.91
CA ALA A 163 9.31 -10.68 -6.86
C ALA A 163 9.15 -11.33 -8.25
N GLU A 164 8.65 -12.57 -8.29
CA GLU A 164 8.51 -13.41 -9.46
C GLU A 164 7.38 -12.96 -10.40
N ILE A 165 6.39 -12.22 -9.88
CA ILE A 165 5.30 -11.63 -10.67
C ILE A 165 5.53 -10.14 -10.99
N LYS A 166 6.52 -9.51 -10.33
CA LYS A 166 6.89 -8.11 -10.56
C LYS A 166 7.67 -7.97 -11.87
N THR A 167 6.94 -7.97 -12.98
CA THR A 167 7.46 -7.74 -14.33
C THR A 167 7.09 -6.35 -14.82
N GLU A 168 7.81 -5.81 -15.80
CA GLU A 168 7.49 -4.51 -16.40
C GLU A 168 6.07 -4.48 -16.99
N GLU A 169 5.60 -5.59 -17.59
CA GLU A 169 4.23 -5.74 -18.08
C GLU A 169 3.20 -5.56 -16.95
N VAL A 170 3.42 -6.22 -15.81
CA VAL A 170 2.50 -6.15 -14.66
C VAL A 170 2.55 -4.78 -13.98
N VAL A 171 3.73 -4.17 -13.86
CA VAL A 171 3.89 -2.81 -13.33
C VAL A 171 3.18 -1.79 -14.23
N LYS A 172 3.37 -1.88 -15.55
CA LYS A 172 2.66 -1.07 -16.54
C LYS A 172 1.15 -1.25 -16.40
N LYS A 173 0.67 -2.49 -16.23
CA LYS A 173 -0.75 -2.74 -15.99
C LYS A 173 -1.24 -2.10 -14.69
N GLY A 174 -0.41 -2.08 -13.66
CA GLY A 174 -0.66 -1.37 -12.41
C GLY A 174 -0.89 0.12 -12.61
N PHE A 175 -0.05 0.76 -13.42
CA PHE A 175 -0.18 2.17 -13.75
C PHE A 175 -1.48 2.47 -14.50
N GLU A 176 -1.82 1.66 -15.51
CA GLU A 176 -3.09 1.78 -16.25
C GLU A 176 -4.31 1.63 -15.34
N VAL A 177 -4.33 0.56 -14.54
CA VAL A 177 -5.43 0.28 -13.61
C VAL A 177 -5.58 1.40 -12.58
N GLN A 178 -4.47 1.91 -12.03
CA GLN A 178 -4.52 3.04 -11.10
C GLN A 178 -5.16 4.27 -11.77
N ALA A 179 -4.71 4.62 -12.98
CA ALA A 179 -5.24 5.75 -13.72
C ALA A 179 -6.74 5.57 -14.01
N ASP A 180 -7.18 4.36 -14.36
CA ASP A 180 -8.60 4.05 -14.58
C ASP A 180 -9.44 4.20 -13.31
N LEU A 181 -8.94 3.71 -12.17
CA LEU A 181 -9.63 3.84 -10.88
C LEU A 181 -9.78 5.32 -10.48
N VAL A 182 -8.72 6.12 -10.67
CA VAL A 182 -8.77 7.57 -10.45
C VAL A 182 -9.76 8.21 -11.42
N ALA A 183 -9.73 7.87 -12.71
CA ALA A 183 -10.64 8.41 -13.71
C ALA A 183 -12.12 8.11 -13.40
N LYS A 184 -12.44 6.92 -12.89
CA LYS A 184 -13.79 6.55 -12.43
C LYS A 184 -14.26 7.46 -11.28
N ALA A 185 -13.40 7.73 -10.29
CA ALA A 185 -13.73 8.63 -9.19
C ALA A 185 -13.96 10.08 -9.66
N TYR A 186 -13.12 10.60 -10.56
CA TYR A 186 -13.31 11.92 -11.18
C TYR A 186 -14.62 12.01 -11.94
N SER A 187 -14.96 10.98 -12.73
CA SER A 187 -16.20 10.92 -13.49
C SER A 187 -17.41 10.95 -12.57
N ARG A 188 -17.40 10.15 -11.50
CA ARG A 188 -18.44 10.14 -10.46
C ARG A 188 -18.66 11.51 -9.83
N LEU A 189 -17.60 12.22 -9.43
CA LEU A 189 -17.71 13.57 -8.86
C LEU A 189 -18.24 14.59 -9.88
N LYS A 190 -17.81 14.49 -11.14
CA LYS A 190 -18.26 15.36 -12.22
C LYS A 190 -19.75 15.17 -12.54
N GLU A 191 -20.19 13.92 -12.68
CA GLU A 191 -21.57 13.52 -12.94
C GLU A 191 -22.49 14.01 -11.83
N ARG A 192 -22.07 13.83 -10.57
CA ARG A 192 -22.81 14.25 -9.37
C ARG A 192 -22.73 15.75 -9.08
N GLN A 193 -22.06 16.54 -9.92
CA GLN A 193 -21.90 17.99 -9.75
C GLN A 193 -21.38 18.38 -8.36
N VAL A 194 -20.38 17.64 -7.84
CA VAL A 194 -19.85 17.92 -6.50
C VAL A 194 -18.94 19.15 -6.56
N TYR A 195 -19.40 20.24 -5.93
CA TYR A 195 -18.67 21.50 -5.87
C TYR A 195 -17.57 21.48 -4.82
N SER A 196 -16.46 22.13 -5.15
CA SER A 196 -15.31 22.33 -4.28
C SER A 196 -15.65 23.32 -3.19
N ARG A 197 -15.19 23.02 -1.98
CA ARG A 197 -15.19 23.92 -0.84
C ARG A 197 -13.93 24.79 -0.84
N ALA A 198 -12.80 24.27 -1.35
CA ALA A 198 -11.55 25.01 -1.45
C ALA A 198 -11.58 26.14 -2.50
N ILE A 199 -12.31 25.94 -3.60
CA ILE A 199 -12.46 26.91 -4.69
C ILE A 199 -13.95 27.04 -5.03
N PRO A 200 -14.66 28.01 -4.44
CA PRO A 200 -16.08 28.23 -4.70
C PRO A 200 -16.39 28.37 -6.20
N GLY A 201 -17.50 27.77 -6.64
CA GLY A 201 -17.96 27.80 -8.03
C GLY A 201 -17.24 26.83 -8.98
N LYS A 202 -16.24 26.08 -8.51
CA LYS A 202 -15.58 25.00 -9.26
C LYS A 202 -16.00 23.63 -8.74
N LYS A 203 -15.88 22.59 -9.56
CA LYS A 203 -16.09 21.21 -9.11
C LYS A 203 -14.84 20.64 -8.45
N VAL A 204 -14.99 19.73 -7.50
CA VAL A 204 -13.86 19.02 -6.88
C VAL A 204 -12.97 18.37 -7.94
N SER A 205 -13.58 17.76 -8.97
CA SER A 205 -12.89 17.13 -10.10
C SER A 205 -12.10 18.09 -11.00
N GLU A 206 -12.34 19.40 -10.88
CA GLU A 206 -11.61 20.44 -11.63
C GLU A 206 -10.47 21.03 -10.80
N VAL A 207 -10.57 20.92 -9.48
CA VAL A 207 -9.72 21.59 -8.49
C VAL A 207 -8.59 20.68 -8.05
N ILE A 208 -8.91 19.45 -7.65
CA ILE A 208 -7.90 18.49 -7.19
C ILE A 208 -7.09 17.98 -8.40
N PRO A 209 -5.74 18.04 -8.38
CA PRO A 209 -4.91 17.45 -9.43
C PRO A 209 -5.00 15.91 -9.45
N ARG A 210 -5.03 15.31 -10.64
CA ARG A 210 -5.07 13.84 -10.79
C ARG A 210 -3.81 13.16 -10.28
N ASP A 211 -2.68 13.79 -10.54
CA ASP A 211 -1.37 13.25 -10.18
C ASP A 211 -1.23 13.15 -8.67
N LEU A 212 -1.59 14.21 -7.94
CA LEU A 212 -1.71 14.20 -6.47
C LEU A 212 -2.48 12.98 -5.94
N VAL A 213 -3.63 12.68 -6.52
CA VAL A 213 -4.45 11.52 -6.08
C VAL A 213 -3.67 10.22 -6.31
N SER A 214 -3.07 10.05 -7.49
CA SER A 214 -2.26 8.87 -7.81
C SER A 214 -1.03 8.73 -6.90
N GLU A 215 -0.33 9.82 -6.59
CA GLU A 215 0.80 9.82 -5.67
C GLU A 215 0.38 9.37 -4.27
N LEU A 216 -0.71 9.93 -3.73
CA LEU A 216 -1.20 9.57 -2.39
C LEU A 216 -1.60 8.10 -2.30
N LEU A 217 -2.23 7.54 -3.32
CA LEU A 217 -2.59 6.11 -3.35
C LEU A 217 -1.35 5.21 -3.21
N ILE A 218 -0.24 5.56 -3.87
CA ILE A 218 1.01 4.80 -3.76
C ILE A 218 1.66 5.04 -2.40
N ASN A 219 1.65 6.30 -1.94
CA ASN A 219 2.31 6.72 -0.71
C ASN A 219 1.75 5.98 0.52
N GLU A 220 0.43 5.73 0.56
CA GLU A 220 -0.25 4.97 1.63
C GLU A 220 0.22 3.51 1.80
N HIS A 221 0.82 2.92 0.76
CA HIS A 221 1.18 1.49 0.74
C HIS A 221 2.68 1.23 0.76
N ILE A 222 3.47 2.25 1.04
CA ILE A 222 4.90 2.15 1.27
C ILE A 222 5.16 2.58 2.71
N ASP A 223 5.85 1.73 3.46
CA ASP A 223 6.23 2.05 4.83
C ASP A 223 7.33 3.14 4.80
N PRO A 224 7.12 4.30 5.48
CA PRO A 224 8.15 5.33 5.59
C PRO A 224 9.48 4.83 6.23
N GLY A 225 9.46 3.71 6.94
CA GLY A 225 10.65 3.00 7.44
C GLY A 225 11.46 2.30 6.34
N GLU A 226 10.83 1.87 5.25
CA GLU A 226 11.46 1.26 4.07
C GLU A 226 12.07 2.31 3.13
N PHE A 227 11.58 3.56 3.20
CA PHE A 227 12.12 4.70 2.45
C PHE A 227 13.49 5.13 3.01
N LYS A 228 14.56 4.52 2.46
CA LYS A 228 15.95 4.77 2.85
C LYS A 228 16.80 5.42 1.74
N SER A 229 16.50 5.14 0.47
CA SER A 229 17.25 5.65 -0.68
C SER A 229 16.42 5.54 -1.98
N ALA A 230 16.76 6.36 -2.98
CA ALA A 230 16.11 6.36 -4.29
C ALA A 230 16.11 4.99 -4.99
N GLN A 231 17.23 4.23 -4.92
CA GLN A 231 17.31 2.88 -5.50
C GLN A 231 16.30 1.90 -4.89
N ASN A 232 16.00 2.03 -3.59
CA ASN A 232 15.02 1.17 -2.95
C ASN A 232 13.58 1.60 -3.24
N THR A 233 13.32 2.90 -3.43
CA THR A 233 11.97 3.42 -3.60
C THR A 233 11.30 2.97 -4.88
N ALA A 234 12.04 2.83 -6.00
CA ALA A 234 11.46 2.32 -7.25
C ALA A 234 10.83 0.93 -7.07
N GLY A 235 11.54 0.02 -6.40
CA GLY A 235 11.03 -1.31 -6.09
C GLY A 235 9.80 -1.29 -5.18
N LEU A 236 9.70 -0.33 -4.26
CA LEU A 236 8.54 -0.14 -3.38
C LEU A 236 7.32 0.35 -4.16
N VAL A 237 7.49 1.33 -5.06
CA VAL A 237 6.42 1.80 -5.95
C VAL A 237 5.98 0.68 -6.89
N GLU A 238 6.91 -0.04 -7.51
CA GLU A 238 6.61 -1.17 -8.38
C GLU A 238 5.88 -2.31 -7.64
N ARG A 239 6.18 -2.53 -6.36
CA ARG A 239 5.44 -3.47 -5.50
C ARG A 239 3.98 -3.05 -5.38
N VAL A 240 3.71 -1.78 -5.07
CA VAL A 240 2.35 -1.26 -4.96
C VAL A 240 1.62 -1.35 -6.30
N LEU A 241 2.26 -0.92 -7.40
CA LEU A 241 1.70 -1.02 -8.74
C LEU A 241 1.45 -2.47 -9.16
N THR A 242 2.30 -3.41 -8.78
CA THR A 242 2.09 -4.85 -9.03
C THR A 242 0.82 -5.33 -8.34
N ILE A 243 0.59 -4.95 -7.07
CA ILE A 243 -0.64 -5.31 -6.34
C ILE A 243 -1.86 -4.65 -6.99
N ILE A 244 -1.75 -3.39 -7.43
CA ILE A 244 -2.82 -2.68 -8.15
C ILE A 244 -3.15 -3.38 -9.47
N GLY A 245 -2.14 -3.63 -10.31
CA GLY A 245 -2.31 -4.19 -11.65
C GLY A 245 -2.87 -5.60 -11.64
N THR A 246 -2.42 -6.41 -10.67
CA THR A 246 -2.94 -7.76 -10.52
C THR A 246 -4.34 -7.76 -9.94
N ASN A 247 -4.64 -7.02 -8.86
CA ASN A 247 -5.92 -7.13 -8.13
C ASN A 247 -7.04 -6.18 -8.59
N ARG A 248 -6.74 -5.17 -9.41
CA ARG A 248 -7.75 -4.28 -10.05
C ARG A 248 -8.70 -3.63 -9.04
N GLU A 249 -10.02 -3.73 -9.24
CA GLU A 249 -10.98 -3.14 -8.29
C GLU A 249 -10.93 -3.76 -6.88
N HIS A 250 -10.22 -4.88 -6.69
CA HIS A 250 -10.06 -5.54 -5.40
C HIS A 250 -8.74 -5.22 -4.69
N SER A 251 -7.88 -4.38 -5.27
CA SER A 251 -6.60 -4.01 -4.67
C SER A 251 -6.79 -3.44 -3.26
N TYR A 252 -6.11 -4.07 -2.29
CA TYR A 252 -6.16 -3.70 -0.87
C TYR A 252 -7.57 -3.75 -0.23
N ALA A 253 -8.55 -4.42 -0.87
CA ALA A 253 -9.92 -4.58 -0.38
C ALA A 253 -10.01 -5.23 1.01
N TYR A 254 -8.96 -5.94 1.43
CA TYR A 254 -8.86 -6.64 2.71
C TYR A 254 -7.83 -6.03 3.67
N SER A 255 -7.28 -4.86 3.33
CA SER A 255 -6.27 -4.19 4.13
C SER A 255 -6.91 -3.36 5.24
N ILE A 256 -6.50 -3.63 6.48
CA ILE A 256 -6.90 -2.87 7.66
C ILE A 256 -5.64 -2.57 8.49
N SER A 257 -5.38 -1.29 8.76
CA SER A 257 -4.27 -0.91 9.63
C SER A 257 -4.57 -1.22 11.11
N PRO A 258 -3.56 -1.25 11.99
CA PRO A 258 -3.78 -1.38 13.44
C PRO A 258 -4.67 -0.28 14.03
N ALA A 259 -4.69 0.91 13.41
CA ALA A 259 -5.56 2.02 13.81
C ALA A 259 -6.98 1.91 13.24
N GLY A 260 -7.24 0.96 12.34
CA GLY A 260 -8.54 0.75 11.71
C GLY A 260 -8.74 1.50 10.40
N ALA A 261 -7.69 2.06 9.80
CA ALA A 261 -7.71 2.58 8.43
C ALA A 261 -7.96 1.43 7.44
N ARG A 262 -8.72 1.66 6.36
CA ARG A 262 -9.15 0.58 5.45
C ARG A 262 -8.96 0.88 3.97
N GLY A 263 -8.79 -0.19 3.20
CA GLY A 263 -8.85 -0.17 1.74
C GLY A 263 -7.63 0.47 1.08
N LEU A 264 -7.76 0.73 -0.22
CA LEU A 264 -6.70 1.32 -1.06
C LEU A 264 -6.24 2.71 -0.59
N VAL A 265 -7.12 3.47 0.07
CA VAL A 265 -6.83 4.86 0.49
C VAL A 265 -6.48 4.97 1.97
N GLN A 266 -6.49 3.86 2.71
CA GLN A 266 -6.24 3.79 4.16
C GLN A 266 -6.98 4.89 4.96
N MET A 267 -8.25 5.14 4.66
CA MET A 267 -9.01 6.17 5.35
C MET A 267 -9.50 5.70 6.72
N MET A 268 -9.53 6.61 7.70
CA MET A 268 -10.10 6.36 9.02
C MET A 268 -11.63 6.51 9.04
N PRO A 269 -12.37 5.72 9.84
CA PRO A 269 -13.84 5.81 9.91
C PRO A 269 -14.37 7.22 10.24
N SER A 270 -13.73 7.91 11.19
CA SER A 270 -14.13 9.26 11.63
C SER A 270 -13.95 10.31 10.54
N VAL A 271 -12.88 10.18 9.75
CA VAL A 271 -12.58 11.05 8.61
C VAL A 271 -13.61 10.83 7.51
N TYR A 272 -13.88 9.58 7.15
CA TYR A 272 -14.90 9.23 6.16
C TYR A 272 -16.28 9.79 6.52
N ALA A 273 -16.70 9.60 7.78
CA ALA A 273 -17.97 10.13 8.26
C ALA A 273 -18.04 11.67 8.21
N ARG A 274 -16.92 12.36 8.46
CA ARG A 274 -16.85 13.83 8.32
C ARG A 274 -17.00 14.26 6.87
N ILE A 275 -16.28 13.63 5.96
CA ILE A 275 -16.31 13.96 4.53
C ILE A 275 -17.69 13.67 3.92
N ALA A 276 -18.33 12.56 4.28
CA ALA A 276 -19.69 12.27 3.85
C ALA A 276 -20.70 13.36 4.27
N ARG A 277 -20.50 14.00 5.43
CA ARG A 277 -21.33 15.14 5.87
C ARG A 277 -21.01 16.44 5.12
N PHE A 278 -19.75 16.68 4.80
CA PHE A 278 -19.33 17.90 4.08
C PHE A 278 -19.75 17.89 2.61
N TYR A 279 -19.87 16.70 2.01
CA TYR A 279 -20.21 16.52 0.60
C TYR A 279 -21.36 15.53 0.41
N PRO A 280 -22.59 15.85 0.85
CA PRO A 280 -23.73 14.95 0.71
C PRO A 280 -24.03 14.62 -0.76
N ALA A 281 -23.83 15.58 -1.68
CA ALA A 281 -23.99 15.39 -3.12
C ALA A 281 -23.04 14.33 -3.72
N ALA A 282 -21.95 14.00 -3.03
CA ALA A 282 -21.05 12.95 -3.47
C ALA A 282 -21.61 11.54 -3.24
N GLU A 283 -22.71 11.39 -2.50
CA GLU A 283 -23.41 10.14 -2.14
C GLU A 283 -22.42 8.98 -1.90
N LEU A 284 -21.52 9.19 -0.96
CA LEU A 284 -20.59 8.16 -0.50
C LEU A 284 -21.39 7.01 0.13
N ILE A 285 -20.90 5.77 -0.05
CA ILE A 285 -21.55 4.58 0.54
C ILE A 285 -21.61 4.75 2.07
N PRO A 286 -22.80 4.73 2.70
CA PRO A 286 -22.91 5.04 4.14
C PRO A 286 -22.15 4.08 5.05
N ASP A 287 -22.12 2.80 4.70
CA ASP A 287 -21.34 1.80 5.41
C ASP A 287 -19.84 1.98 5.09
N PHE A 288 -19.07 2.45 6.07
CA PHE A 288 -17.64 2.74 5.90
C PHE A 288 -16.85 1.51 5.41
N ALA A 289 -17.16 0.31 5.90
CA ALA A 289 -16.43 -0.90 5.55
C ALA A 289 -16.61 -1.26 4.07
N ARG A 290 -17.86 -1.26 3.60
CA ARG A 290 -18.21 -1.45 2.19
C ARG A 290 -17.68 -0.30 1.34
N GLY A 291 -17.78 0.93 1.83
CA GLY A 291 -17.31 2.13 1.15
C GLY A 291 -15.81 2.13 0.90
N MET A 292 -14.99 1.61 1.83
CA MET A 292 -13.54 1.48 1.64
C MET A 292 -13.14 0.24 0.83
N LYS A 293 -14.02 -0.76 0.71
CA LYS A 293 -13.83 -1.92 -0.16
C LYS A 293 -14.11 -1.58 -1.62
N ASP A 294 -15.04 -0.66 -1.89
CA ASP A 294 -15.29 -0.10 -3.21
C ASP A 294 -14.22 0.96 -3.55
N THR A 295 -13.31 0.62 -4.46
CA THR A 295 -12.16 1.47 -4.81
C THR A 295 -12.57 2.81 -5.40
N THR A 296 -13.65 2.86 -6.19
CA THR A 296 -14.14 4.13 -6.77
C THR A 296 -14.67 5.05 -5.67
N ASN A 297 -15.46 4.53 -4.74
CA ASN A 297 -15.97 5.26 -3.58
C ASN A 297 -14.84 5.69 -2.64
N ALA A 298 -13.86 4.82 -2.40
CA ALA A 298 -12.70 5.11 -1.56
C ALA A 298 -11.86 6.27 -2.13
N ILE A 299 -11.53 6.23 -3.43
CA ILE A 299 -10.79 7.31 -4.09
C ILE A 299 -11.63 8.60 -4.15
N THR A 300 -12.94 8.48 -4.37
CA THR A 300 -13.86 9.63 -4.26
C THR A 300 -13.75 10.29 -2.88
N ALA A 301 -13.76 9.51 -1.80
CA ALA A 301 -13.59 10.04 -0.45
C ALA A 301 -12.21 10.69 -0.23
N GLN A 302 -11.13 10.11 -0.78
CA GLN A 302 -9.79 10.71 -0.72
C GLN A 302 -9.76 12.09 -1.40
N MET A 303 -10.33 12.23 -2.60
CA MET A 303 -10.40 13.51 -3.30
C MET A 303 -11.14 14.58 -2.50
N LEU A 304 -12.25 14.20 -1.86
CA LEU A 304 -13.05 15.11 -1.04
C LEU A 304 -12.33 15.50 0.26
N LEU A 305 -11.50 14.60 0.81
CA LEU A 305 -10.62 14.94 1.92
C LEU A 305 -9.56 15.95 1.50
N CYS A 306 -8.90 15.74 0.36
CA CYS A 306 -7.94 16.71 -0.18
C CYS A 306 -8.58 18.08 -0.39
N ASP A 307 -9.81 18.14 -0.92
CA ASP A 307 -10.54 19.41 -1.10
C ASP A 307 -10.87 20.09 0.24
N SER A 308 -11.34 19.32 1.23
CA SER A 308 -11.64 19.85 2.57
C SER A 308 -10.38 20.34 3.31
N ASP A 309 -9.26 19.65 3.16
CA ASP A 309 -8.00 20.05 3.77
C ASP A 309 -7.41 21.26 3.05
N TRP A 310 -7.56 21.36 1.72
CA TRP A 310 -7.14 22.55 0.96
C TRP A 310 -7.97 23.78 1.32
N GLU A 311 -9.30 23.68 1.47
CA GLU A 311 -10.16 24.76 2.01
C GLU A 311 -9.57 25.32 3.30
N THR A 312 -9.17 24.42 4.21
CA THR A 312 -8.61 24.78 5.51
C THR A 312 -7.26 25.47 5.38
N ILE A 313 -6.38 24.98 4.50
CA ILE A 313 -5.05 25.57 4.23
C ILE A 313 -5.19 26.98 3.60
N ARG A 314 -6.12 27.15 2.64
CA ARG A 314 -6.32 28.43 1.95
C ARG A 314 -6.77 29.56 2.87
N ASN A 315 -7.43 29.24 3.97
CA ASN A 315 -7.85 30.23 4.95
C ASN A 315 -6.67 30.86 5.71
N VAL A 316 -5.45 30.29 5.64
CA VAL A 316 -4.26 30.82 6.32
C VAL A 316 -3.09 31.10 5.36
N SER A 317 -3.11 30.59 4.14
CA SER A 317 -2.01 30.74 3.19
C SER A 317 -2.51 30.66 1.74
N ASP A 318 -1.95 31.49 0.86
CA ASP A 318 -2.31 31.53 -0.57
C ASP A 318 -1.39 30.64 -1.42
N ILE A 319 -1.23 29.39 -1.02
CA ILE A 319 -0.42 28.42 -1.77
C ILE A 319 -1.12 28.13 -3.12
N PRO A 320 -0.43 28.33 -4.26
CA PRO A 320 -1.02 28.08 -5.56
C PRO A 320 -1.27 26.58 -5.76
N ARG A 321 -2.22 26.26 -6.64
CA ARG A 321 -2.65 24.89 -6.93
C ARG A 321 -1.49 23.95 -7.27
N GLU A 322 -0.51 24.45 -8.00
CA GLU A 322 0.62 23.69 -8.52
C GLU A 322 1.61 23.30 -7.40
N ARG A 323 1.54 23.98 -6.24
CA ARG A 323 2.41 23.74 -5.08
C ARG A 323 1.69 23.09 -3.90
N ILE A 324 0.39 22.80 -4.00
CA ILE A 324 -0.40 22.31 -2.87
C ILE A 324 -0.13 20.83 -2.52
N GLY A 325 0.46 20.06 -3.45
CA GLY A 325 0.64 18.62 -3.33
C GLY A 325 1.32 18.16 -2.02
N PRO A 326 2.51 18.67 -1.69
CA PRO A 326 3.22 18.28 -0.47
C PRO A 326 2.46 18.64 0.83
N TYR A 327 1.72 19.76 0.82
CA TYR A 327 0.89 20.17 1.95
C TYR A 327 -0.29 19.22 2.16
N LEU A 328 -0.91 18.76 1.07
CA LEU A 328 -1.98 17.78 1.15
C LEU A 328 -1.44 16.40 1.52
N ALA A 329 -0.25 16.00 1.07
CA ALA A 329 0.41 14.79 1.54
C ALA A 329 0.70 14.84 3.05
N ALA A 330 1.22 15.97 3.54
CA ALA A 330 1.43 16.19 4.96
C ALA A 330 0.11 16.21 5.76
N ALA A 331 -0.95 16.82 5.23
CA ALA A 331 -2.27 16.83 5.85
C ALA A 331 -2.90 15.44 5.88
N TYR A 332 -2.73 14.64 4.82
CA TYR A 332 -3.29 13.30 4.72
C TYR A 332 -2.68 12.35 5.75
N ASN A 333 -1.35 12.38 5.91
CA ASN A 333 -0.64 11.56 6.89
C ASN A 333 -0.72 12.11 8.33
N GLY A 334 -0.47 13.41 8.47
CA GLY A 334 -0.26 14.08 9.76
C GLY A 334 -1.44 14.91 10.25
N GLY A 335 -2.50 15.08 9.47
CA GLY A 335 -3.65 15.93 9.77
C GLY A 335 -3.42 17.41 9.48
N VAL A 336 -4.41 18.05 8.84
CA VAL A 336 -4.34 19.46 8.39
C VAL A 336 -4.00 20.46 9.51
N GLY A 337 -4.44 20.24 10.75
CA GLY A 337 -4.12 21.14 11.87
C GLY A 337 -2.63 21.28 12.16
N ARG A 338 -1.82 20.25 11.85
CA ARG A 338 -0.36 20.34 11.95
C ARG A 338 0.23 21.15 10.80
N VAL A 339 -0.32 21.02 9.59
CA VAL A 339 0.06 21.85 8.44
C VAL A 339 -0.18 23.33 8.74
N LEU A 340 -1.36 23.69 9.28
CA LEU A 340 -1.64 25.07 9.70
C LEU A 340 -0.64 25.57 10.74
N SER A 341 -0.26 24.69 11.68
CA SER A 341 0.71 25.04 12.71
C SER A 341 2.07 25.37 12.08
N VAL A 342 2.50 24.62 11.06
CA VAL A 342 3.75 24.93 10.33
C VAL A 342 3.65 26.23 9.55
N LEU A 343 2.54 26.45 8.83
CA LEU A 343 2.31 27.67 8.05
C LEU A 343 2.34 28.93 8.92
N ASN A 344 1.78 28.85 10.14
CA ASN A 344 1.78 29.97 11.08
C ASN A 344 3.16 30.27 11.71
N HIS A 345 4.15 29.39 11.54
CA HIS A 345 5.52 29.56 12.08
C HIS A 345 6.56 29.76 10.97
N ASP A 346 6.13 30.04 9.74
CA ASP A 346 6.99 30.24 8.56
C ASP A 346 8.01 29.10 8.33
N GLY A 347 7.62 27.88 8.74
CA GLY A 347 8.48 26.70 8.71
C GLY A 347 8.11 25.75 7.58
N ALA A 348 7.51 26.24 6.50
CA ALA A 348 6.93 25.41 5.44
C ALA A 348 7.91 24.97 4.36
N GLU A 349 9.11 25.55 4.32
CA GLU A 349 10.13 25.31 3.27
C GLU A 349 10.45 23.83 3.08
N TRP A 350 10.54 23.05 4.16
CA TRP A 350 10.84 21.61 4.08
C TRP A 350 9.75 20.77 3.41
N MET A 351 8.51 21.27 3.32
CA MET A 351 7.47 20.58 2.57
C MET A 351 7.68 20.73 1.08
N GLU A 352 8.34 21.79 0.63
CA GLU A 352 8.61 22.04 -0.78
C GLU A 352 9.96 21.49 -1.23
N ASP A 353 10.97 21.49 -0.35
CA ASP A 353 12.28 20.89 -0.62
C ASP A 353 12.45 19.54 0.11
N PRO A 354 12.39 18.39 -0.61
CA PRO A 354 12.60 17.07 -0.02
C PRO A 354 14.01 16.84 0.52
N ASN A 355 14.96 17.74 0.25
CA ASN A 355 16.33 17.72 0.77
C ASN A 355 16.52 18.58 2.02
N ALA A 356 15.55 19.41 2.39
CA ALA A 356 15.63 20.20 3.61
C ALA A 356 15.64 19.27 4.84
N GLU A 357 16.70 19.35 5.63
CA GLU A 357 16.86 18.55 6.85
C GLU A 357 16.13 19.16 8.06
N SER A 358 15.61 20.39 7.95
CA SER A 358 14.96 21.10 9.04
C SER A 358 13.52 20.61 9.24
N GLN A 359 13.23 20.11 10.44
CA GLN A 359 11.85 19.84 10.87
C GLN A 359 11.32 21.06 11.64
N PRO A 360 10.10 21.53 11.35
CA PRO A 360 9.55 22.68 12.05
C PRO A 360 9.26 22.27 13.49
N MET A 361 9.75 23.08 14.42
CA MET A 361 9.64 22.85 15.85
C MET A 361 8.59 23.77 16.45
N MET A 362 7.93 23.33 17.52
CA MET A 362 7.05 24.16 18.33
C MET A 362 7.42 24.08 19.81
N SER A 363 7.16 25.18 20.51
CA SER A 363 7.25 25.25 21.97
C SER A 363 5.93 24.80 22.60
N VAL A 364 5.99 23.84 23.51
CA VAL A 364 4.82 23.33 24.25
C VAL A 364 5.07 23.45 25.74
N THR A 365 4.15 24.13 26.43
CA THR A 365 4.16 24.23 27.89
C THR A 365 3.35 23.09 28.49
N ARG A 366 3.98 22.29 29.36
CA ARG A 366 3.33 21.19 30.09
C ARG A 366 3.43 21.42 31.60
N LYS A 367 2.37 21.07 32.33
CA LYS A 367 2.41 20.95 33.79
C LYS A 367 3.14 19.67 34.17
N VAL A 368 4.28 19.81 34.84
CA VAL A 368 5.14 18.68 35.22
C VAL A 368 5.23 18.61 36.74
N PRO A 369 5.04 17.43 37.34
CA PRO A 369 5.22 17.26 38.78
C PRO A 369 6.70 17.42 39.14
N VAL A 370 6.98 18.27 40.12
CA VAL A 370 8.31 18.48 40.69
C VAL A 370 8.24 18.30 42.19
N SER A 371 9.13 17.46 42.71
CA SER A 371 9.30 17.25 44.13
C SER A 371 10.03 18.43 44.76
N VAL A 372 9.38 19.13 45.68
CA VAL A 372 9.99 20.23 46.44
C VAL A 372 10.03 19.88 47.92
N ARG A 373 11.12 20.28 48.60
CA ARG A 373 11.31 20.06 50.03
C ARG A 373 10.40 21.02 50.81
N ALA A 374 9.61 20.48 51.72
CA ALA A 374 8.76 21.23 52.66
C ALA A 374 9.47 21.38 54.02
N GLN A 375 8.95 22.26 54.87
CA GLN A 375 9.40 22.39 56.26
C GLN A 375 9.31 21.03 56.99
N LYS A 376 10.30 20.76 57.85
CA LYS A 376 10.51 19.48 58.57
C LYS A 376 10.95 18.29 57.71
N GLY A 377 11.58 18.52 56.56
CA GLY A 377 12.23 17.47 55.77
C GLY A 377 11.30 16.55 54.96
N ARG A 378 10.00 16.85 54.91
CA ARG A 378 9.03 16.15 54.05
C ARG A 378 9.11 16.66 52.62
N THR A 379 8.82 15.82 51.64
CA THR A 379 8.76 16.21 50.22
C THR A 379 7.30 16.38 49.81
N ARG A 380 6.97 17.44 49.05
CA ARG A 380 5.64 17.61 48.42
C ARG A 380 5.79 17.71 46.91
N THR A 381 4.81 17.19 46.17
CA THR A 381 4.75 17.36 44.70
C THR A 381 4.05 18.68 44.38
N VAL A 382 4.72 19.55 43.63
CA VAL A 382 4.16 20.78 43.07
C VAL A 382 4.21 20.69 41.56
N TYR A 383 3.16 21.15 40.89
CA TYR A 383 3.14 21.21 39.43
C TYR A 383 3.71 22.54 38.97
N VAL A 384 4.74 22.50 38.13
CA VAL A 384 5.30 23.69 37.50
C VAL A 384 5.10 23.60 35.99
N ASN A 385 4.95 24.76 35.35
CA ASN A 385 4.93 24.84 33.89
C ASN A 385 6.36 24.73 33.38
N ARG A 386 6.63 23.73 32.54
CA ARG A 386 7.89 23.61 31.79
C ARG A 386 7.60 23.74 30.30
N THR A 387 8.39 24.57 29.62
CA THR A 387 8.34 24.72 28.16
C THR A 387 9.33 23.75 27.53
N TYR A 388 8.88 23.03 26.51
CA TYR A 388 9.68 22.07 25.75
C TYR A 388 9.60 22.40 24.27
N THR A 389 10.71 22.25 23.55
CA THR A 389 10.72 22.29 22.09
C THR A 389 10.51 20.88 21.56
N GLN A 390 9.54 20.69 20.66
CA GLN A 390 9.27 19.41 20.01
C GLN A 390 8.93 19.60 18.52
N PRO A 391 9.17 18.61 17.65
CA PRO A 391 8.71 18.68 16.26
C PRO A 391 7.19 18.85 16.16
N ILE A 392 6.72 19.68 15.22
CA ILE A 392 5.27 19.85 14.96
C ILE A 392 4.69 18.56 14.40
N PHE A 393 5.42 17.93 13.47
CA PHE A 393 5.09 16.64 12.91
C PHE A 393 5.84 15.52 13.60
N ARG A 394 5.27 14.31 13.56
CA ARG A 394 6.05 13.11 13.87
C ARG A 394 7.08 12.90 12.78
N TYR A 395 8.18 12.22 13.12
CA TYR A 395 9.24 11.87 12.17
C TYR A 395 8.72 11.16 10.90
N GLU A 396 7.64 10.38 11.01
CA GLU A 396 6.98 9.70 9.90
C GLU A 396 6.43 10.64 8.82
N THR A 397 5.86 11.80 9.19
CA THR A 397 5.25 12.71 8.20
C THR A 397 6.30 13.36 7.29
N ASN A 398 7.49 13.69 7.82
CA ASN A 398 8.58 14.20 7.00
C ASN A 398 8.97 13.18 5.91
N LYS A 399 9.13 11.92 6.30
CA LYS A 399 9.42 10.82 5.37
C LYS A 399 8.31 10.66 4.35
N TYR A 400 7.05 10.77 4.77
CA TYR A 400 5.88 10.68 3.90
C TYR A 400 5.86 11.78 2.82
N VAL A 401 6.24 13.02 3.16
CA VAL A 401 6.36 14.13 2.20
C VAL A 401 7.55 13.95 1.25
N ARG A 402 8.71 13.51 1.76
CA ARG A 402 9.87 13.19 0.91
C ARG A 402 9.56 12.06 -0.08
N GLN A 403 8.81 11.08 0.39
CA GLN A 403 8.33 9.99 -0.43
C GLN A 403 7.34 10.47 -1.49
N TYR A 404 6.44 11.39 -1.15
CA TYR A 404 5.54 12.04 -2.11
C TYR A 404 6.31 12.66 -3.28
N HIS A 405 7.30 13.52 -2.99
CA HIS A 405 8.14 14.15 -4.02
C HIS A 405 8.87 13.13 -4.90
N TRP A 406 9.37 12.06 -4.29
CA TRP A 406 10.05 11.01 -5.04
C TRP A 406 9.08 10.26 -5.96
N ILE A 407 7.88 9.91 -5.46
CA ILE A 407 6.84 9.23 -6.23
C ILE A 407 6.41 10.10 -7.41
N ASP A 408 6.15 11.38 -7.19
CA ASP A 408 5.78 12.33 -8.24
C ASP A 408 6.81 12.35 -9.38
N ALA A 409 8.09 12.58 -9.05
CA ALA A 409 9.18 12.56 -10.03
C ALA A 409 9.29 11.21 -10.77
N TYR A 410 9.12 10.10 -10.06
CA TYR A 410 9.16 8.76 -10.65
C TYR A 410 8.01 8.54 -11.64
N LEU A 411 6.78 8.87 -11.27
CA LEU A 411 5.62 8.73 -12.15
C LEU A 411 5.72 9.65 -13.36
N GLU A 412 6.21 10.88 -13.20
CA GLU A 412 6.38 11.81 -14.32
C GLU A 412 7.42 11.32 -15.33
N SER A 413 8.51 10.71 -14.86
CA SER A 413 9.50 10.09 -15.74
C SER A 413 8.90 8.95 -16.58
N ARG A 414 8.03 8.12 -15.97
CA ARG A 414 7.33 7.01 -16.65
C ARG A 414 6.32 7.54 -17.66
N ARG A 415 5.56 8.58 -17.31
CA ARG A 415 4.60 9.24 -18.23
C ARG A 415 5.32 9.84 -19.43
N SER A 416 6.43 10.53 -19.20
CA SER A 416 7.24 11.15 -20.26
C SER A 416 7.77 10.11 -21.24
N LYS A 417 8.30 9.00 -20.74
CA LYS A 417 8.75 7.87 -21.57
C LYS A 417 7.61 7.25 -22.39
N ALA A 418 6.44 7.08 -21.79
CA ALA A 418 5.27 6.55 -22.50
C ALA A 418 4.74 7.49 -23.60
N ARG A 419 4.93 8.82 -23.46
CA ARG A 419 4.60 9.80 -24.51
C ARG A 419 5.60 9.71 -25.67
N SER A 420 6.91 9.68 -25.39
CA SER A 420 7.93 9.58 -26.44
C SER A 420 7.82 8.29 -27.26
N GLU A 421 7.52 7.15 -26.62
CA GLU A 421 7.32 5.87 -27.32
C GLU A 421 6.10 5.88 -28.26
N LYS A 422 5.05 6.66 -27.94
CA LYS A 422 3.88 6.81 -28.81
C LYS A 422 4.20 7.67 -30.03
N ASP A 423 4.91 8.78 -29.83
CA ASP A 423 5.24 9.71 -30.90
C ASP A 423 6.22 9.07 -31.92
N GLU A 424 7.17 8.25 -31.47
CA GLU A 424 8.07 7.49 -32.35
C GLU A 424 7.35 6.37 -33.13
N GLY A 425 6.34 5.74 -32.53
CA GLY A 425 5.53 4.71 -33.19
C GLY A 425 4.63 5.25 -34.30
N GLU A 426 4.15 6.48 -34.17
CA GLU A 426 3.34 7.14 -35.22
C GLU A 426 4.22 7.76 -36.34
N GLY A 427 5.49 8.08 -36.05
CA GLY A 427 6.44 8.63 -37.03
C GLY A 427 7.02 7.59 -38.01
N LEU A 428 7.10 6.31 -37.62
CA LEU A 428 7.59 5.21 -38.47
C LEU A 428 6.51 4.61 -39.39
N GLY A 429 5.27 5.13 -39.31
CA GLY A 429 4.14 4.73 -40.15
C GLY A 429 3.79 5.71 -41.27
N ARG A 430 4.65 6.69 -41.58
CA ARG A 430 4.47 7.66 -42.67
C ARG A 430 5.49 7.51 -43.78
#